data_AF-A0A1U7HKD1-F1
#
_entry.id   AF-A0A1U7HKD1-F1
#
_cell.length_a   1.000
_cell.length_b   1.000
_cell.length_c   1.000
_cell.angle_alpha   90.00
_cell.angle_beta   90.00
_cell.angle_gamma   90.00
#
_symmetry.space_group_name_H-M   'P 1'
#
loop_
_entity.id
_entity.type
_entity.pdbx_description
1 polymer ?
#
loop_
_entity_poly.entity_id
_entity_poly.type
_entity_poly.pdbx_seq_one_letter_code
_entity_poly.pdbx_strand_id
1 'polypeptide(L)'
;MSKQIYSWKRFWCPQSGSINLADGGYLYDPDVEWGKVYNPDLVALEAIANIPCLVLLGEPGIGKSQELKNIKLFTEKKIANTSQILELNLRACANLKDDLFKDETFTDWLGDTYHLYLFLDSFDEGLLSVPTLATGLIDELKKQKYQNHINRLHLRLACRTFVFPEILDKGLKDLWQEDCVEIYELAPLRRVDVREAAKVERFSPDDFLKEIGHKDVVPLAIKPITLEFLLNTYRRHHGQFFQIKNFTNSILRDVSFCVRKLIQVVGVQTEKEVSMLSNA
;
A
#
# COMPACT_ATOMS: atom_id res chain seq x y z
N MET A 1 19.57 2.45 -4.33
CA MET A 1 19.17 1.65 -5.51
C MET A 1 17.79 2.14 -5.91
N SER A 2 17.55 2.44 -7.18
CA SER A 2 16.23 2.80 -7.67
C SER A 2 15.27 1.63 -7.43
N LYS A 3 14.11 1.90 -6.84
CA LYS A 3 13.08 0.89 -6.61
C LYS A 3 12.59 0.37 -7.97
N GLN A 4 12.86 -0.89 -8.29
CA GLN A 4 12.40 -1.49 -9.54
C GLN A 4 10.87 -1.56 -9.53
N ILE A 5 10.24 -1.04 -10.58
CA ILE A 5 8.78 -1.12 -10.75
C ILE A 5 8.50 -2.25 -11.74
N TYR A 6 7.70 -3.22 -11.32
CA TYR A 6 7.27 -4.35 -12.15
C TYR A 6 5.88 -4.07 -12.72
N SER A 7 5.66 -4.44 -13.98
CA SER A 7 4.40 -4.23 -14.70
C SER A 7 3.36 -5.32 -14.40
N TRP A 8 3.15 -5.64 -13.13
CA TRP A 8 2.12 -6.59 -12.72
C TRP A 8 0.76 -5.89 -12.55
N LYS A 9 -0.31 -6.61 -12.86
CA LYS A 9 -1.69 -6.19 -12.58
C LYS A 9 -2.05 -6.58 -11.15
N ARG A 10 -2.68 -5.68 -10.41
CA ARG A 10 -3.12 -5.90 -9.03
C ARG A 10 -4.63 -6.03 -8.95
N PHE A 11 -5.08 -6.77 -7.93
CA PHE A 11 -6.48 -7.06 -7.69
C PHE A 11 -6.86 -6.64 -6.27
N TRP A 12 -8.12 -6.27 -6.14
CA TRP A 12 -8.73 -5.77 -4.93
C TRP A 12 -9.90 -6.67 -4.56
N CYS A 13 -10.07 -6.94 -3.27
CA CYS A 13 -11.17 -7.72 -2.74
C CYS A 13 -12.00 -6.82 -1.80
N PRO A 14 -13.34 -6.79 -1.89
CA PRO A 14 -14.18 -6.21 -0.84
C PRO A 14 -13.83 -6.82 0.52
N GLN A 15 -13.98 -6.06 1.59
CA GLN A 15 -13.65 -6.53 2.95
C GLN A 15 -14.44 -7.79 3.37
N SER A 16 -15.67 -7.95 2.87
CA SER A 16 -16.52 -9.13 3.10
C SER A 16 -16.23 -10.30 2.14
N GLY A 17 -15.41 -10.06 1.12
CA GLY A 17 -15.10 -11.04 0.08
C GLY A 17 -14.04 -12.05 0.51
N SER A 18 -13.74 -12.97 -0.40
CA SER A 18 -12.72 -13.99 -0.17
C SER A 18 -11.72 -14.08 -1.33
N ILE A 19 -10.50 -14.47 -1.00
CA ILE A 19 -9.44 -14.74 -1.98
C ILE A 19 -9.05 -16.21 -1.96
N ASN A 20 -8.71 -16.73 -3.14
CA ASN A 20 -8.30 -18.10 -3.33
C ASN A 20 -6.78 -18.19 -3.56
N LEU A 21 -6.11 -18.95 -2.68
CA LEU A 21 -4.67 -19.17 -2.70
C LEU A 21 -4.26 -20.59 -3.14
N ALA A 22 -5.13 -21.29 -3.89
CA ALA A 22 -4.93 -22.69 -4.28
C ALA A 22 -3.75 -22.92 -5.25
N ASP A 23 -3.23 -21.87 -5.88
CA ASP A 23 -1.99 -21.95 -6.66
C ASP A 23 -0.77 -21.93 -5.72
N GLY A 24 -0.61 -22.98 -4.90
CA GLY A 24 0.56 -23.16 -4.04
C GLY A 24 0.84 -22.02 -3.04
N GLY A 25 -0.20 -21.31 -2.60
CA GLY A 25 -0.09 -20.15 -1.69
C GLY A 25 0.01 -18.80 -2.39
N TYR A 26 0.09 -18.75 -3.72
CA TYR A 26 -0.05 -17.52 -4.51
C TYR A 26 -1.53 -17.22 -4.77
N LEU A 27 -1.84 -15.95 -5.09
CA LEU A 27 -3.18 -15.61 -5.57
C LEU A 27 -3.48 -16.38 -6.86
N TYR A 28 -4.55 -17.17 -6.86
CA TYR A 28 -5.02 -17.86 -8.06
C TYR A 28 -5.42 -16.82 -9.11
N ASP A 29 -4.86 -16.91 -10.31
CA ASP A 29 -4.94 -15.82 -11.29
C ASP A 29 -6.39 -15.57 -11.76
N PRO A 30 -6.99 -14.39 -11.52
CA PRO A 30 -8.35 -14.10 -11.98
C PRO A 30 -8.47 -14.02 -13.51
N ASP A 31 -7.35 -13.81 -14.21
CA ASP A 31 -7.32 -13.65 -15.66
C ASP A 31 -7.17 -15.00 -16.43
N VAL A 32 -7.00 -16.15 -15.75
CA VAL A 32 -6.98 -17.47 -16.41
C VAL A 32 -8.39 -18.03 -16.63
N GLU A 33 -8.48 -19.11 -17.41
CA GLU A 33 -9.72 -19.87 -17.58
C GLU A 33 -10.26 -20.28 -16.20
N TRP A 34 -11.54 -19.99 -15.93
CA TRP A 34 -12.20 -20.18 -14.63
C TRP A 34 -11.66 -19.33 -13.47
N GLY A 35 -10.69 -18.43 -13.68
CA GLY A 35 -10.11 -17.56 -12.64
C GLY A 35 -11.15 -16.74 -11.88
N LYS A 36 -12.13 -16.18 -12.60
CA LYS A 36 -13.27 -15.45 -12.01
C LYS A 36 -14.23 -16.33 -11.20
N VAL A 37 -14.28 -17.63 -11.45
CA VAL A 37 -15.10 -18.55 -10.65
C VAL A 37 -14.40 -18.86 -9.32
N TYR A 38 -13.07 -18.96 -9.33
CA TYR A 38 -12.29 -19.19 -8.12
C TYR A 38 -12.09 -17.92 -7.26
N ASN A 39 -12.17 -16.74 -7.88
CA ASN A 39 -12.07 -15.44 -7.22
C ASN A 39 -13.18 -14.49 -7.73
N PRO A 40 -14.46 -14.73 -7.37
CA PRO A 40 -15.58 -13.96 -7.89
C PRO A 40 -15.59 -12.51 -7.39
N ASP A 41 -15.05 -12.27 -6.20
CA ASP A 41 -15.05 -10.96 -5.55
C ASP A 41 -13.89 -10.07 -6.02
N LEU A 42 -12.90 -10.62 -6.74
CA LEU A 42 -11.72 -9.87 -7.14
C LEU A 42 -12.01 -8.93 -8.30
N VAL A 43 -11.66 -7.67 -8.09
CA VAL A 43 -11.81 -6.60 -9.07
C VAL A 43 -10.48 -5.94 -9.37
N ALA A 44 -10.36 -5.42 -10.59
CA ALA A 44 -9.23 -4.59 -10.98
C ALA A 44 -9.43 -3.14 -10.54
N LEU A 45 -8.35 -2.36 -10.55
CA LEU A 45 -8.33 -0.94 -10.17
C LEU A 45 -9.41 -0.13 -10.92
N GLU A 46 -9.60 -0.40 -12.20
CA GLU A 46 -10.51 0.35 -13.07
C GLU A 46 -11.97 0.23 -12.65
N ALA A 47 -12.34 -0.88 -11.99
CA ALA A 47 -13.70 -1.13 -11.52
C ALA A 47 -14.04 -0.28 -10.28
N ILE A 48 -13.04 0.06 -9.46
CA ILE A 48 -13.23 0.75 -8.17
C ILE A 48 -12.80 2.22 -8.19
N ALA A 49 -12.03 2.65 -9.19
CA ALA A 49 -11.45 3.99 -9.23
C ALA A 49 -12.47 5.14 -9.16
N ASN A 50 -13.67 4.94 -9.70
CA ASN A 50 -14.72 5.96 -9.77
C ASN A 50 -15.59 6.05 -8.52
N ILE A 51 -15.38 5.19 -7.52
CA ILE A 51 -16.13 5.23 -6.26
C ILE A 51 -15.82 6.56 -5.56
N PRO A 52 -16.85 7.31 -5.09
CA PRO A 52 -16.65 8.62 -4.47
C PRO A 52 -15.75 8.56 -3.24
N CYS A 53 -15.99 7.61 -2.33
CA CYS A 53 -15.16 7.42 -1.16
C CYS A 53 -14.62 5.99 -1.15
N LEU A 54 -13.33 5.84 -1.45
CA LEU A 54 -12.65 4.55 -1.58
C LEU A 54 -11.58 4.40 -0.51
N VAL A 55 -11.74 3.37 0.34
CA VAL A 55 -10.73 2.97 1.32
C VAL A 55 -9.97 1.76 0.81
N LEU A 56 -8.65 1.85 0.82
CA LEU A 56 -7.71 0.85 0.34
C LEU A 56 -6.92 0.27 1.51
N LEU A 57 -7.26 -0.95 1.87
CA LEU A 57 -6.65 -1.72 2.94
C LEU A 57 -5.57 -2.66 2.41
N GLY A 58 -4.80 -3.21 3.33
CA GLY A 58 -3.78 -4.21 3.04
C GLY A 58 -2.64 -4.18 4.04
N GLU A 59 -1.88 -5.26 4.05
CA GLU A 59 -0.74 -5.44 4.94
C GLU A 59 0.44 -4.47 4.64
N PRO A 60 1.38 -4.29 5.59
CA PRO A 60 2.59 -3.53 5.33
C PRO A 60 3.38 -4.07 4.13
N GLY A 61 3.79 -3.19 3.22
CA GLY A 61 4.62 -3.55 2.07
C GLY A 61 3.91 -4.32 0.94
N ILE A 62 2.60 -4.53 1.03
CA ILE A 62 1.78 -5.17 -0.02
C ILE A 62 1.65 -4.33 -1.30
N GLY A 63 1.96 -3.04 -1.22
CA GLY A 63 2.04 -2.12 -2.37
C GLY A 63 0.98 -1.02 -2.44
N LYS A 64 0.21 -0.77 -1.37
CA LYS A 64 -0.87 0.25 -1.34
C LYS A 64 -0.46 1.60 -1.92
N SER A 65 0.66 2.18 -1.46
CA SER A 65 1.16 3.47 -1.96
C SER A 65 1.43 3.49 -3.47
N GLN A 66 1.85 2.35 -4.04
CA GLN A 66 2.04 2.26 -5.50
C GLN A 66 0.70 2.19 -6.23
N GLU A 67 -0.26 1.44 -5.69
CA GLU A 67 -1.59 1.39 -6.30
C GLU A 67 -2.36 2.71 -6.16
N LEU A 68 -2.19 3.43 -5.05
CA LEU A 68 -2.77 4.78 -4.89
C LEU A 68 -2.23 5.73 -5.97
N LYS A 69 -0.94 5.65 -6.30
CA LYS A 69 -0.35 6.36 -7.45
C LYS A 69 -0.92 5.90 -8.78
N ASN A 70 -1.16 4.60 -8.95
CA ASN A 70 -1.78 4.08 -10.18
C ASN A 70 -3.21 4.60 -10.35
N ILE A 71 -4.00 4.68 -9.25
CA ILE A 71 -5.35 5.27 -9.25
C ILE A 71 -5.26 6.75 -9.61
N LYS A 72 -4.33 7.49 -9.02
CA LYS A 72 -4.10 8.90 -9.37
C LYS A 72 -3.81 9.07 -10.86
N LEU A 73 -2.86 8.32 -11.42
CA LEU A 73 -2.52 8.38 -12.85
C LEU A 73 -3.71 8.00 -13.74
N PHE A 74 -4.55 7.05 -13.31
CA PHE A 74 -5.77 6.68 -14.01
C PHE A 74 -6.81 7.82 -13.97
N THR A 75 -6.97 8.45 -12.81
CA THR A 75 -7.84 9.61 -12.61
C THR A 75 -7.37 10.80 -13.45
N GLU A 76 -6.08 11.15 -13.42
CA GLU A 76 -5.48 12.24 -14.21
C GLU A 76 -5.77 12.10 -15.72
N LYS A 77 -5.77 10.87 -16.23
CA LYS A 77 -6.10 10.59 -17.64
C LYS A 77 -7.58 10.75 -17.97
N LYS A 78 -8.46 10.70 -16.97
CA LYS A 78 -9.92 10.73 -17.13
C LYS A 78 -10.57 12.05 -16.72
N ILE A 79 -9.93 12.82 -15.85
CA ILE A 79 -10.50 14.08 -15.37
C ILE A 79 -10.66 15.07 -16.52
N ALA A 80 -11.81 15.73 -16.53
CA ALA A 80 -12.01 16.93 -17.34
C ALA A 80 -11.25 18.11 -16.72
N ASN A 81 -11.14 19.22 -17.46
CA ASN A 81 -10.55 20.48 -16.96
C ASN A 81 -11.25 21.03 -15.70
N THR A 82 -12.38 20.44 -15.29
CA THR A 82 -13.19 20.80 -14.13
C THR A 82 -12.94 19.85 -12.94
N SER A 83 -11.72 19.36 -12.75
CA SER A 83 -11.34 18.59 -11.55
C SER A 83 -9.91 18.88 -11.13
N GLN A 84 -9.65 18.79 -9.82
CA GLN A 84 -8.34 18.98 -9.22
C GLN A 84 -7.96 17.77 -8.39
N ILE A 85 -6.66 17.57 -8.20
CA ILE A 85 -6.10 16.48 -7.39
C ILE A 85 -5.29 17.09 -6.27
N LEU A 86 -5.55 16.65 -5.04
CA LEU A 86 -4.74 16.96 -3.86
C LEU A 86 -4.23 15.65 -3.27
N GLU A 87 -2.93 15.60 -2.96
CA GLU A 87 -2.29 14.44 -2.36
C GLU A 87 -1.65 14.85 -1.04
N LEU A 88 -1.90 14.05 0.01
CA LEU A 88 -1.27 14.23 1.30
C LEU A 88 -0.76 12.89 1.82
N ASN A 89 0.54 12.86 2.13
CA ASN A 89 1.13 11.74 2.85
C ASN A 89 1.03 11.99 4.35
N LEU A 90 0.18 11.21 5.03
CA LEU A 90 -0.12 11.41 6.44
C LEU A 90 1.05 11.07 7.37
N ARG A 91 2.06 10.33 6.89
CA ARG A 91 3.31 10.10 7.64
C ARG A 91 4.07 11.41 7.90
N ALA A 92 4.01 12.35 6.96
CA ALA A 92 4.67 13.66 7.06
C ALA A 92 3.73 14.76 7.60
N CYS A 93 2.45 14.42 7.83
CA CYS A 93 1.47 15.37 8.34
C CYS A 93 1.67 15.61 9.83
N ALA A 94 2.01 16.84 10.19
CA ALA A 94 2.15 17.27 11.57
C ALA A 94 0.82 17.75 12.14
N ASN A 95 0.02 18.43 11.32
CA ASN A 95 -1.29 18.96 11.72
C ASN A 95 -2.25 18.91 10.54
N LEU A 96 -3.25 18.02 10.62
CA LEU A 96 -4.25 17.85 9.57
C LEU A 96 -4.98 19.16 9.20
N LYS A 97 -5.20 20.07 10.15
CA LYS A 97 -5.85 21.36 9.86
C LYS A 97 -4.99 22.25 8.97
N ASP A 98 -3.70 22.27 9.23
CA ASP A 98 -2.77 23.13 8.49
C ASP A 98 -2.36 22.48 7.17
N ASP A 99 -2.09 21.17 7.18
CA ASP A 99 -1.57 20.43 6.03
C ASP A 99 -2.64 20.04 4.99
N LEU A 100 -3.92 19.96 5.39
CA LEU A 100 -5.03 19.62 4.49
C LEU A 100 -6.04 20.76 4.37
N PHE A 101 -6.65 21.18 5.48
CA PHE A 101 -7.82 22.06 5.44
C PHE A 101 -7.50 23.54 5.15
N LYS A 102 -6.22 23.93 5.23
CA LYS A 102 -5.71 25.24 4.80
C LYS A 102 -4.96 25.18 3.47
N ASP A 103 -4.86 24.01 2.85
CA ASP A 103 -4.29 23.89 1.50
C ASP A 103 -5.14 24.69 0.50
N GLU A 104 -4.48 25.44 -0.39
CA GLU A 104 -5.14 26.31 -1.36
C GLU A 104 -6.09 25.51 -2.27
N THR A 105 -5.66 24.34 -2.74
CA THR A 105 -6.48 23.44 -3.57
C THR A 105 -7.72 22.97 -2.80
N PHE A 106 -7.57 22.68 -1.51
CA PHE A 106 -8.70 22.26 -0.68
C PHE A 106 -9.68 23.41 -0.43
N THR A 107 -9.17 24.62 -0.20
CA THR A 107 -10.03 25.79 0.06
C THR A 107 -10.73 26.28 -1.19
N ASP A 108 -10.05 26.30 -2.33
CA ASP A 108 -10.60 26.76 -3.62
C ASP A 108 -11.77 25.88 -4.07
N TRP A 109 -11.69 24.58 -3.78
CA TRP A 109 -12.75 23.62 -4.08
C TRP A 109 -14.11 24.01 -3.48
N LEU A 110 -14.12 24.73 -2.36
CA LEU A 110 -15.35 25.19 -1.72
C LEU A 110 -16.02 26.33 -2.47
N GLY A 111 -15.24 27.21 -3.10
CA GLY A 111 -15.72 28.36 -3.87
C GLY A 111 -16.01 28.04 -5.33
N ASP A 112 -15.48 26.94 -5.85
CA ASP A 112 -15.58 26.55 -7.25
C ASP A 112 -16.61 25.42 -7.47
N THR A 113 -16.80 25.05 -8.73
CA THR A 113 -17.71 24.02 -9.23
C THR A 113 -17.00 22.71 -9.58
N TYR A 114 -15.66 22.67 -9.54
CA TYR A 114 -14.89 21.48 -9.91
C TYR A 114 -15.01 20.35 -8.88
N HIS A 115 -14.68 19.12 -9.28
CA HIS A 115 -14.55 17.99 -8.36
C HIS A 115 -13.13 17.89 -7.79
N LEU A 116 -13.00 17.70 -6.48
CA LEU A 116 -11.71 17.50 -5.82
C LEU A 116 -11.48 16.01 -5.59
N TYR A 117 -10.36 15.49 -6.08
CA TYR A 117 -9.91 14.13 -5.84
C TYR A 117 -8.78 14.17 -4.79
N LEU A 118 -9.13 13.81 -3.56
CA LEU A 118 -8.23 13.82 -2.42
C LEU A 118 -7.63 12.44 -2.20
N PHE A 119 -6.31 12.34 -2.24
CA PHE A 119 -5.54 11.13 -1.99
C PHE A 119 -4.80 11.23 -0.67
N LEU A 120 -5.16 10.38 0.29
CA LEU A 120 -4.54 10.28 1.61
C LEU A 120 -3.78 8.94 1.71
N ASP A 121 -2.45 9.00 1.75
CA ASP A 121 -1.61 7.80 1.93
C ASP A 121 -1.11 7.67 3.37
N SER A 122 -0.78 6.44 3.77
CA SER A 122 -0.14 6.14 5.06
C SER A 122 -0.94 6.58 6.28
N PHE A 123 -2.27 6.41 6.27
CA PHE A 123 -3.14 6.82 7.38
C PHE A 123 -2.76 6.17 8.72
N ASP A 124 -2.30 4.93 8.68
CA ASP A 124 -1.86 4.15 9.85
C ASP A 124 -0.46 4.50 10.36
N GLU A 125 0.30 5.33 9.65
CA GLU A 125 1.71 5.66 9.97
C GLU A 125 1.91 7.16 10.27
N GLY A 126 0.82 7.89 10.51
CA GLY A 126 0.88 9.31 10.84
C GLY A 126 1.55 9.60 12.18
N LEU A 127 1.98 10.86 12.35
CA LEU A 127 2.54 11.34 13.63
C LEU A 127 1.50 11.35 14.75
N LEU A 128 0.23 11.57 14.39
CA LEU A 128 -0.91 11.47 15.28
C LEU A 128 -1.36 10.02 15.43
N SER A 129 -1.93 9.68 16.60
CA SER A 129 -2.55 8.38 16.75
C SER A 129 -3.72 8.22 15.76
N VAL A 130 -3.87 7.02 15.21
CA VAL A 130 -4.88 6.71 14.19
C VAL A 130 -6.31 7.11 14.62
N PRO A 131 -6.76 6.87 15.88
CA PRO A 131 -8.06 7.34 16.33
C PRO A 131 -8.19 8.86 16.34
N THR A 132 -7.16 9.59 16.80
CA THR A 132 -7.18 11.07 16.82
C THR A 132 -7.23 11.64 15.42
N LEU A 133 -6.46 11.06 14.50
CA LEU A 133 -6.47 11.46 13.09
C LEU A 133 -7.84 11.20 12.44
N ALA A 134 -8.44 10.04 12.73
CA ALA A 134 -9.78 9.68 12.23
C ALA A 134 -10.85 10.63 12.77
N THR A 135 -10.90 10.86 14.08
CA THR A 135 -11.83 11.82 14.69
C THR A 135 -11.63 13.21 14.10
N GLY A 136 -10.38 13.69 14.01
CA GLY A 136 -10.08 15.02 13.47
C GLY A 136 -10.51 15.20 12.01
N LEU A 137 -10.30 14.18 11.17
CA LEU A 137 -10.73 14.20 9.77
C LEU A 137 -12.26 14.24 9.66
N ILE A 138 -12.95 13.36 10.38
CA ILE A 138 -14.42 13.26 10.33
C ILE A 138 -15.08 14.50 10.92
N ASP A 139 -14.62 14.98 12.09
CA ASP A 139 -15.17 16.16 12.76
C ASP A 139 -15.02 17.42 11.92
N GLU A 140 -13.88 17.58 11.25
CA GLU A 140 -13.71 18.69 10.31
C GLU A 140 -14.67 18.53 9.13
N LEU A 141 -14.70 17.39 8.43
CA LEU A 141 -15.57 17.19 7.26
C LEU A 141 -17.07 17.29 7.57
N LYS A 142 -17.51 16.93 8.79
CA LYS A 142 -18.90 17.09 9.26
C LYS A 142 -19.32 18.54 9.46
N LYS A 143 -18.40 19.51 9.44
CA LYS A 143 -18.79 20.93 9.48
C LYS A 143 -19.59 21.29 8.24
N GLN A 144 -20.67 22.03 8.46
CA GLN A 144 -21.64 22.41 7.42
C GLN A 144 -21.00 22.99 6.14
N LYS A 145 -19.93 23.78 6.28
CA LYS A 145 -19.22 24.38 5.14
C LYS A 145 -18.61 23.35 4.18
N TYR A 146 -18.19 22.18 4.66
CA TYR A 146 -17.65 21.12 3.81
C TYR A 146 -18.72 20.09 3.45
N GLN A 147 -19.60 19.76 4.40
CA GLN A 147 -20.68 18.79 4.20
C GLN A 147 -21.59 19.17 3.02
N ASN A 148 -21.89 20.46 2.84
CA ASN A 148 -22.68 20.95 1.70
C ASN A 148 -22.03 20.72 0.33
N HIS A 149 -20.73 20.41 0.29
CA HIS A 149 -19.95 20.20 -0.92
C HIS A 149 -19.49 18.75 -1.08
N ILE A 150 -19.81 17.85 -0.14
CA ILE A 150 -19.26 16.49 -0.07
C ILE A 150 -19.45 15.67 -1.36
N ASN A 151 -20.54 15.94 -2.09
CA ASN A 151 -20.84 15.33 -3.40
C ASN A 151 -19.79 15.65 -4.49
N ARG A 152 -18.99 16.70 -4.32
CA ARG A 152 -17.87 17.05 -5.20
C ARG A 152 -16.51 16.61 -4.65
N LEU A 153 -16.45 16.02 -3.46
CA LEU A 153 -15.22 15.46 -2.89
C LEU A 153 -15.16 13.97 -3.14
N HIS A 154 -14.09 13.54 -3.81
CA HIS A 154 -13.79 12.14 -3.99
C HIS A 154 -12.54 11.74 -3.18
N LEU A 155 -12.72 10.91 -2.15
CA LEU A 155 -11.69 10.57 -1.18
C LEU A 155 -11.10 9.18 -1.45
N ARG A 156 -9.76 9.08 -1.54
CA ARG A 156 -9.00 7.83 -1.71
C ARG A 156 -8.06 7.71 -0.53
N LEU A 157 -8.30 6.76 0.36
CA LEU A 157 -7.59 6.63 1.63
C LEU A 157 -6.90 5.28 1.73
N ALA A 158 -5.58 5.26 1.95
CA ALA A 158 -4.82 4.03 2.16
C ALA A 158 -4.50 3.81 3.65
N CYS A 159 -4.80 2.62 4.18
CA CYS A 159 -4.59 2.26 5.58
C CYS A 159 -4.19 0.78 5.74
N ARG A 160 -3.63 0.39 6.89
CA ARG A 160 -3.43 -1.02 7.27
C ARG A 160 -4.76 -1.66 7.67
N THR A 161 -4.97 -2.89 7.22
CA THR A 161 -6.21 -3.67 7.44
C THR A 161 -6.65 -3.69 8.92
N PHE A 162 -5.77 -4.12 9.82
CA PHE A 162 -6.10 -4.28 11.25
C PHE A 162 -6.10 -2.98 12.06
N VAL A 163 -5.74 -1.85 11.45
CA VAL A 163 -5.62 -0.55 12.13
C VAL A 163 -6.70 0.43 11.62
N PHE A 164 -7.50 0.04 10.63
CA PHE A 164 -8.59 0.86 10.13
C PHE A 164 -9.67 1.03 11.21
N PRO A 165 -9.90 2.26 11.71
CA PRO A 165 -10.72 2.46 12.90
C PRO A 165 -12.22 2.55 12.55
N GLU A 166 -13.07 1.92 13.38
CA GLU A 166 -14.52 1.89 13.20
C GLU A 166 -15.16 3.29 13.13
N ILE A 167 -14.58 4.28 13.84
CA ILE A 167 -15.04 5.67 13.78
C ILE A 167 -14.86 6.30 12.39
N LEU A 168 -13.82 5.88 11.66
CA LEU A 168 -13.58 6.34 10.30
C LEU A 168 -14.56 5.67 9.34
N ASP A 169 -14.78 4.35 9.46
CA ASP A 169 -15.79 3.64 8.65
C ASP A 169 -17.18 4.30 8.76
N LYS A 170 -17.69 4.40 10.00
CA LYS A 170 -18.99 5.02 10.28
C LYS A 170 -19.04 6.47 9.84
N GLY A 171 -17.99 7.25 10.16
CA GLY A 171 -17.93 8.66 9.80
C GLY A 171 -17.94 8.92 8.29
N LEU A 172 -17.25 8.07 7.51
CA LEU A 172 -17.25 8.17 6.05
C LEU A 172 -18.64 7.81 5.48
N LYS A 173 -19.27 6.73 5.96
CA LYS A 173 -20.63 6.34 5.56
C LYS A 173 -21.67 7.40 5.90
N ASP A 174 -21.56 8.04 7.07
CA ASP A 174 -22.42 9.18 7.44
C ASP A 174 -22.28 10.37 6.47
N LEU A 175 -21.06 10.63 5.98
CA LEU A 175 -20.74 11.78 5.14
C LEU A 175 -21.12 11.58 3.67
N TRP A 176 -20.79 10.42 3.10
CA TRP A 176 -21.00 10.12 1.67
C TRP A 176 -22.26 9.31 1.38
N GLN A 177 -22.96 8.81 2.40
CA GLN A 177 -23.98 7.75 2.31
C GLN A 177 -23.34 6.38 2.05
N GLU A 178 -23.97 5.33 2.59
CA GLU A 178 -23.41 3.98 2.60
C GLU A 178 -23.08 3.45 1.20
N ASP A 179 -23.95 3.68 0.21
CA ASP A 179 -23.77 3.24 -1.18
C ASP A 179 -22.62 3.95 -1.95
N CYS A 180 -22.03 4.99 -1.37
CA CYS A 180 -20.93 5.75 -1.98
C CYS A 180 -19.57 5.47 -1.33
N VAL A 181 -19.53 4.62 -0.29
CA VAL A 181 -18.32 4.28 0.47
C VAL A 181 -18.01 2.81 0.30
N GLU A 182 -16.85 2.52 -0.27
CA GLU A 182 -16.41 1.14 -0.42
C GLU A 182 -15.02 0.92 0.17
N ILE A 183 -14.83 -0.28 0.73
CA ILE A 183 -13.61 -0.68 1.41
C ILE A 183 -13.08 -1.94 0.73
N TYR A 184 -11.90 -1.80 0.14
CA TYR A 184 -11.22 -2.87 -0.58
C TYR A 184 -9.87 -3.18 0.02
N GLU A 185 -9.52 -4.46 0.12
CA GLU A 185 -8.21 -4.95 0.52
C GLU A 185 -7.38 -5.38 -0.69
N LEU A 186 -6.11 -4.98 -0.70
CA LEU A 186 -5.19 -5.31 -1.78
C LEU A 186 -4.77 -6.78 -1.71
N ALA A 187 -5.08 -7.54 -2.76
CA ALA A 187 -4.76 -8.94 -2.83
C ALA A 187 -3.24 -9.21 -2.97
N PRO A 188 -2.76 -10.40 -2.55
CA PRO A 188 -1.39 -10.82 -2.75
C PRO A 188 -1.00 -10.95 -4.23
N LEU A 189 0.30 -11.03 -4.51
CA LEU A 189 0.79 -11.26 -5.86
C LEU A 189 0.42 -12.67 -6.35
N ARG A 190 0.11 -12.76 -7.65
CA ARG A 190 -0.08 -14.04 -8.33
C ARG A 190 1.27 -14.67 -8.65
N ARG A 191 1.29 -15.98 -8.91
CA ARG A 191 2.51 -16.67 -9.34
C ARG A 191 3.10 -16.08 -10.62
N VAL A 192 2.25 -15.64 -11.55
CA VAL A 192 2.65 -14.98 -12.79
C VAL A 192 3.36 -13.64 -12.56
N ASP A 193 2.99 -12.91 -11.49
CA ASP A 193 3.61 -11.63 -11.14
C ASP A 193 5.04 -11.86 -10.61
N VAL A 194 5.22 -12.89 -9.77
CA VAL A 194 6.52 -13.30 -9.23
C VAL A 194 7.43 -13.82 -10.34
N ARG A 195 6.87 -14.62 -11.28
CA ARG A 195 7.56 -15.06 -12.49
C ARG A 195 8.05 -13.89 -13.32
N GLU A 196 7.22 -12.86 -13.48
CA GLU A 196 7.57 -11.68 -14.26
C GLU A 196 8.70 -10.87 -13.61
N ALA A 197 8.66 -10.69 -12.29
CA ALA A 197 9.74 -10.02 -11.58
C ALA A 197 11.09 -10.74 -11.73
N ALA A 198 11.10 -12.09 -11.69
CA ALA A 198 12.30 -12.87 -11.95
C ALA A 198 12.87 -12.65 -13.37
N LYS A 199 11.99 -12.56 -14.38
CA LYS A 199 12.41 -12.26 -15.77
C LYS A 199 13.03 -10.88 -15.89
N VAL A 200 12.39 -9.87 -15.32
CA VAL A 200 12.89 -8.48 -15.32
C VAL A 200 14.28 -8.41 -14.69
N GLU A 201 14.51 -9.20 -13.65
CA GLU A 201 15.80 -9.32 -12.97
C GLU A 201 16.81 -10.24 -13.66
N ARG A 202 16.47 -10.73 -14.86
CA ARG A 202 17.29 -11.62 -15.70
C ARG A 202 17.65 -12.95 -15.04
N PHE A 203 16.79 -13.45 -14.15
CA PHE A 203 16.87 -14.79 -13.61
C PHE A 203 16.08 -15.77 -14.46
N SER A 204 16.43 -17.06 -14.36
CA SER A 204 15.55 -18.15 -14.79
C SER A 204 14.31 -18.15 -13.90
N PRO A 205 13.10 -17.86 -14.44
CA PRO A 205 11.91 -17.76 -13.60
C PRO A 205 11.52 -19.09 -12.98
N ASP A 206 11.74 -20.19 -13.71
CA ASP A 206 11.39 -21.53 -13.24
C ASP A 206 12.32 -21.98 -12.12
N ASP A 207 13.63 -21.70 -12.21
CA ASP A 207 14.58 -21.98 -11.13
C ASP A 207 14.31 -21.13 -9.89
N PHE A 208 14.00 -19.83 -10.08
CA PHE A 208 13.66 -18.95 -8.97
C PHE A 208 12.38 -19.39 -8.24
N LEU A 209 11.32 -19.71 -8.98
CA LEU A 209 10.07 -20.22 -8.39
C LEU A 209 10.27 -21.59 -7.73
N LYS A 210 11.09 -22.46 -8.32
CA LYS A 210 11.44 -23.75 -7.73
C LYS A 210 12.19 -23.57 -6.41
N GLU A 211 13.13 -22.64 -6.34
CA GLU A 211 13.85 -22.33 -5.11
C GLU A 211 12.93 -21.73 -4.04
N ILE A 212 11.99 -20.85 -4.41
CA ILE A 212 10.95 -20.35 -3.49
C ILE A 212 10.13 -21.52 -2.91
N GLY A 213 9.66 -22.43 -3.77
CA GLY A 213 8.90 -23.59 -3.37
C GLY A 213 9.70 -24.56 -2.50
N HIS A 214 10.94 -24.88 -2.88
CA HIS A 214 11.83 -25.78 -2.14
C HIS A 214 12.18 -25.27 -0.73
N LYS A 215 12.08 -23.96 -0.49
CA LYS A 215 12.36 -23.33 0.80
C LYS A 215 11.09 -22.93 1.54
N ASP A 216 9.91 -23.27 1.02
CA ASP A 216 8.62 -22.91 1.61
C ASP A 216 8.48 -21.41 1.94
N VAL A 217 9.10 -20.54 1.13
CA VAL A 217 9.09 -19.07 1.33
C VAL A 217 8.07 -18.35 0.45
N VAL A 218 7.05 -19.06 -0.07
CA VAL A 218 5.92 -18.45 -0.82
C VAL A 218 5.27 -17.29 -0.06
N PRO A 219 5.03 -17.36 1.26
CA PRO A 219 4.45 -16.23 2.01
C PRO A 219 5.27 -14.92 1.94
N LEU A 220 6.57 -15.02 1.65
CA LEU A 220 7.44 -13.87 1.40
C LEU A 220 7.43 -13.44 -0.08
N ALA A 221 7.12 -14.33 -1.01
CA ALA A 221 7.08 -14.00 -2.44
C ALA A 221 5.79 -13.26 -2.84
N ILE A 222 4.70 -13.40 -2.08
CA ILE A 222 3.39 -12.84 -2.42
C ILE A 222 3.21 -11.36 -2.08
N LYS A 223 4.24 -10.68 -1.54
CA LYS A 223 4.23 -9.23 -1.28
C LYS A 223 5.41 -8.56 -1.96
N PRO A 224 5.24 -7.39 -2.60
CA PRO A 224 6.31 -6.71 -3.32
C PRO A 224 7.58 -6.48 -2.49
N ILE A 225 7.46 -6.01 -1.23
CA ILE A 225 8.64 -5.69 -0.42
C ILE A 225 9.47 -6.93 -0.07
N THR A 226 8.80 -8.03 0.26
CA THR A 226 9.47 -9.28 0.65
C THR A 226 9.94 -10.05 -0.58
N LEU A 227 9.25 -9.90 -1.72
CA LEU A 227 9.73 -10.40 -3.02
C LEU A 227 11.01 -9.67 -3.45
N GLU A 228 11.09 -8.34 -3.29
CA GLU A 228 12.32 -7.59 -3.55
C GLU A 228 13.48 -8.10 -2.68
N PHE A 229 13.21 -8.39 -1.40
CA PHE A 229 14.20 -9.03 -0.52
C PHE A 229 14.64 -10.41 -1.06
N LEU A 230 13.72 -11.25 -1.50
CA LEU A 230 14.04 -12.56 -2.09
C LEU A 230 14.87 -12.42 -3.37
N LEU A 231 14.47 -11.55 -4.30
CA LEU A 231 15.22 -11.31 -5.54
C LEU A 231 16.65 -10.85 -5.27
N ASN A 232 16.81 -9.93 -4.31
CA ASN A 232 18.12 -9.45 -3.89
C ASN A 232 18.97 -10.54 -3.25
N THR A 233 18.37 -11.37 -2.40
CA THR A 233 19.03 -12.51 -1.74
C THR A 233 19.48 -13.54 -2.79
N TYR A 234 18.59 -13.90 -3.73
CA TYR A 234 18.88 -14.81 -4.82
C TYR A 234 20.07 -14.33 -5.68
N ARG A 235 20.10 -13.03 -5.99
CA ARG A 235 21.21 -12.39 -6.73
C ARG A 235 22.54 -12.51 -5.99
N ARG A 236 22.56 -12.19 -4.69
CA ARG A 236 23.78 -12.20 -3.86
C ARG A 236 24.36 -13.60 -3.68
N HIS A 237 23.53 -14.63 -3.80
CA HIS A 237 23.89 -16.02 -3.53
C HIS A 237 23.87 -16.88 -4.78
N HIS A 238 24.09 -16.26 -5.95
CA HIS A 238 24.28 -16.96 -7.23
C HIS A 238 23.16 -17.97 -7.56
N GLY A 239 21.92 -17.60 -7.24
CA GLY A 239 20.74 -18.40 -7.58
C GLY A 239 20.29 -19.40 -6.52
N GLN A 240 20.62 -19.17 -5.23
CA GLN A 240 20.17 -20.03 -4.13
C GLN A 240 19.77 -19.21 -2.90
N PHE A 241 18.82 -19.72 -2.11
CA PHE A 241 18.52 -19.17 -0.78
C PHE A 241 19.29 -19.97 0.30
N PHE A 242 19.93 -19.26 1.24
CA PHE A 242 20.57 -19.90 2.40
C PHE A 242 19.53 -20.68 3.25
N GLN A 243 19.99 -21.73 3.95
CA GLN A 243 19.12 -22.57 4.79
C GLN A 243 18.38 -21.74 5.86
N ILE A 244 17.08 -22.04 6.02
CA ILE A 244 16.08 -21.28 6.79
C ILE A 244 16.41 -21.15 8.28
N LYS A 245 17.26 -22.02 8.85
CA LYS A 245 17.76 -21.88 10.25
C LYS A 245 18.47 -20.55 10.52
N ASN A 246 18.88 -19.81 9.47
CA ASN A 246 19.53 -18.51 9.57
C ASN A 246 18.70 -17.35 9.01
N PHE A 247 17.44 -17.52 8.60
CA PHE A 247 16.66 -16.41 8.03
C PHE A 247 16.41 -15.30 9.08
N THR A 248 16.16 -15.65 10.34
CA THR A 248 16.12 -14.69 11.47
C THR A 248 17.46 -13.98 11.67
N ASN A 249 18.58 -14.70 11.59
CA ASN A 249 19.92 -14.12 11.70
C ASN A 249 20.32 -13.28 10.48
N SER A 250 19.81 -13.60 9.28
CA SER A 250 20.04 -12.86 8.05
C SER A 250 19.25 -11.55 8.02
N ILE A 251 18.01 -11.56 8.50
CA ILE A 251 17.22 -10.32 8.69
C ILE A 251 17.92 -9.44 9.73
N LEU A 252 18.41 -9.99 10.84
CA LEU A 252 19.18 -9.24 11.84
C LEU A 252 20.51 -8.70 11.30
N ARG A 253 21.22 -9.48 10.47
CA ARG A 253 22.47 -9.03 9.81
C ARG A 253 22.23 -7.97 8.75
N ASP A 254 21.19 -8.10 7.94
CA ASP A 254 20.84 -7.11 6.91
C ASP A 254 20.29 -5.82 7.54
N VAL A 255 19.53 -5.91 8.64
CA VAL A 255 19.14 -4.75 9.46
C VAL A 255 20.38 -4.10 10.08
N SER A 256 21.32 -4.88 10.65
CA SER A 256 22.58 -4.35 11.19
C SER A 256 23.46 -3.70 10.11
N PHE A 257 23.48 -4.25 8.89
CA PHE A 257 24.20 -3.67 7.75
C PHE A 257 23.53 -2.36 7.27
N CYS A 258 22.20 -2.31 7.23
CA CYS A 258 21.45 -1.07 6.94
C CYS A 258 21.69 0.01 8.01
N VAL A 259 21.67 -0.37 9.29
CA VAL A 259 21.96 0.54 10.42
C VAL A 259 23.41 1.06 10.35
N ARG A 260 24.39 0.21 10.05
CA ARG A 260 25.80 0.64 9.85
C ARG A 260 25.96 1.60 8.67
N LYS A 261 25.24 1.37 7.57
CA LYS A 261 25.22 2.29 6.42
C LYS A 261 24.59 3.64 6.77
N LEU A 262 23.52 3.64 7.57
CA LEU A 262 22.91 4.86 8.10
C LEU A 262 23.87 5.62 9.02
N ILE A 263 24.60 4.93 9.91
CA ILE A 263 25.62 5.55 10.78
C ILE A 263 26.77 6.16 9.95
N GLN A 264 27.20 5.51 8.87
CA GLN A 264 28.21 6.06 7.96
C GLN A 264 27.72 7.28 7.15
N VAL A 265 26.43 7.32 6.78
CA VAL A 265 25.86 8.44 6.00
C VAL A 265 25.54 9.65 6.89
N VAL A 266 25.23 9.44 8.17
CA VAL A 266 24.87 10.52 9.11
C VAL A 266 26.09 11.07 9.87
N GLY A 267 27.28 10.51 9.67
CA GLY A 267 28.54 11.10 10.16
C GLY A 267 28.60 11.26 11.68
N VAL A 268 28.04 10.32 12.45
CA VAL A 268 28.09 10.38 13.91
C VAL A 268 29.38 9.72 14.40
N GLN A 269 30.34 10.53 14.82
CA GLN A 269 31.49 10.10 15.61
C GLN A 269 31.05 9.77 17.05
N THR A 270 30.72 8.52 17.34
CA THR A 270 30.74 8.01 18.73
C THR A 270 31.11 6.52 18.78
N GLU A 271 32.40 6.23 18.88
CA GLU A 271 32.97 4.87 19.04
C GLU A 271 32.69 4.19 20.40
N LYS A 272 31.77 4.71 21.25
CA LYS A 272 31.64 4.25 22.64
C LYS A 272 30.36 3.52 23.07
N GLU A 273 29.32 3.40 22.23
CA GLU A 273 28.06 2.78 22.67
C GLU A 273 27.77 1.38 22.10
N VAL A 274 28.60 0.86 21.17
CA VAL A 274 28.37 -0.48 20.57
C VAL A 274 28.88 -1.63 21.46
N SER A 275 29.69 -1.36 22.50
CA SER A 275 30.24 -2.42 23.35
C SER A 275 29.31 -2.94 24.46
N MET A 276 28.15 -2.30 24.69
CA MET A 276 27.21 -2.74 25.74
C MET A 276 26.09 -3.67 25.27
N LEU A 277 25.88 -3.84 23.96
CA LEU A 277 24.79 -4.68 23.43
C LEU A 277 25.22 -6.10 23.01
N SER A 278 26.47 -6.49 23.27
CA SER A 278 26.95 -7.85 22.97
C SER A 278 27.01 -8.78 24.20
N ASN A 279 26.64 -8.32 25.39
CA ASN A 279 26.67 -9.10 26.64
C ASN A 279 25.37 -8.97 27.46
N ALA A 280 24.21 -9.13 26.82
CA ALA A 280 22.93 -9.39 27.48
C ALA A 280 22.05 -10.29 26.62
#